data_AF-A0A5J5KW51-F1
#
_entry.id   AF-A0A5J5KW51-F1
#
_cell.length_a   1.000
_cell.length_b   1.000
_cell.length_c   1.000
_cell.angle_alpha   90.00
_cell.angle_beta   90.00
_cell.angle_gamma   90.00
#
_symmetry.space_group_name_H-M   'P 1'
#
loop_
_entity.id
_entity.type
_entity.pdbx_description
1 polymer ?
#
loop_
_entity_poly.entity_id
_entity_poly.type
_entity_poly.pdbx_seq_one_letter_code
_entity_poly.pdbx_strand_id
1 'polypeptide(L)'
;MHSSARTVAAVPTRSRPHRRRTLPALGLAVVLLIAPLAGVVPAAANEEPADGAQAGGAAGVEAVDTGAETEGEAPAAADAAAGDSAATDVPAPGAPEDIPDETPRLMVKFAEPATDKAFKEAVVADAAEAAGVSDSPEQAVPETPEQINSLDDGTDVLAFDEPLDAYEQTEVVAELEADPRVEYAEPDRLAVAAAATNDPLLGSQFNLLGRNVPAAWSRGTGRGQVIAVVDTGIASHPDVNGKLVQGRDMVSNWANNFSIDGDGRDSDPTDPGDRPGTSGCYATWHGTHVAGVAAASTNNGIGVAGVARDARIMPVRVLGSCTLGYESDIAAGIRWAAGAQVDGSTAPTRATVINMSLNLIGSCSTTMQGAIDFAYNRNIPVVVSAGNANRDASNYPPANCARTIVVGAADHLGNRAGYSNFGPGVDVLAPGGTASVPIISTMNTGSTTYGSPNYAYKYGTSMAAPFVAGTVAMMREANPSLSVDQIERTLKSTSSGQLGTLQVAPHQAVGAVARSGPFRDVSPSNQFAREITWVKDRGYLNGWPDGTFRPVQPIDRDAMAAVAYRLAGSPAYTPPATSRFPDIRRGQQFYREIH
;
A
#
# COMPACT_ATOMS: atom_id res chain seq x y z
N MET A 1 -38.25 59.38 32.50
CA MET A 1 -39.17 59.46 31.33
C MET A 1 -39.54 58.03 30.92
N HIS A 2 -40.65 57.80 30.21
CA HIS A 2 -41.35 56.50 30.18
C HIS A 2 -41.94 56.15 28.81
N SER A 3 -42.26 54.85 28.63
CA SER A 3 -42.96 54.21 27.50
C SER A 3 -42.15 54.14 26.20
N SER A 4 -41.92 53.01 25.50
CA SER A 4 -42.59 51.70 25.34
C SER A 4 -43.55 51.59 24.13
N ALA A 5 -43.07 50.86 23.12
CA ALA A 5 -43.72 49.94 22.16
C ALA A 5 -45.19 50.10 21.69
N ARG A 6 -45.39 50.12 20.36
CA ARG A 6 -46.26 49.20 19.55
C ARG A 6 -45.90 49.38 18.05
N THR A 7 -45.84 48.42 17.11
CA THR A 7 -46.52 47.12 16.76
C THR A 7 -47.52 47.26 15.61
N VAL A 8 -47.58 46.26 14.72
CA VAL A 8 -48.55 45.94 13.64
C VAL A 8 -48.18 46.37 12.20
N ALA A 9 -48.38 45.41 11.28
CA ALA A 9 -48.00 45.40 9.87
C ALA A 9 -49.07 45.92 8.89
N ALA A 10 -48.70 46.10 7.62
CA ALA A 10 -49.57 45.82 6.47
C ALA A 10 -48.77 45.59 5.17
N VAL A 11 -49.26 44.71 4.29
CA VAL A 11 -48.83 44.58 2.88
C VAL A 11 -50.08 44.71 1.99
N PRO A 12 -50.02 45.50 0.91
CA PRO A 12 -50.78 45.16 -0.28
C PRO A 12 -49.96 45.28 -1.58
N THR A 13 -50.26 44.41 -2.53
CA THR A 13 -49.69 44.36 -3.88
C THR A 13 -50.35 45.36 -4.84
N ARG A 14 -49.64 45.76 -5.91
CA ARG A 14 -50.27 46.24 -7.17
C ARG A 14 -49.43 45.92 -8.41
N SER A 15 -50.05 45.94 -9.59
CA SER A 15 -49.62 45.11 -10.72
C SER A 15 -49.92 45.66 -12.12
N ARG A 16 -48.95 45.57 -13.05
CA ARG A 16 -49.10 45.34 -14.52
C ARG A 16 -49.97 46.37 -15.32
N PRO A 17 -50.23 46.23 -16.65
CA PRO A 17 -49.72 45.31 -17.71
C PRO A 17 -48.66 46.02 -18.60
N HIS A 18 -48.46 45.92 -19.94
CA HIS A 18 -48.98 45.25 -21.18
C HIS A 18 -47.80 45.30 -22.23
N ARG A 19 -47.71 44.76 -23.46
CA ARG A 19 -48.44 43.84 -24.41
C ARG A 19 -47.31 43.22 -25.28
N ARG A 20 -47.16 41.90 -25.51
CA ARG A 20 -47.93 40.93 -26.33
C ARG A 20 -47.93 41.09 -27.87
N ARG A 21 -47.20 40.18 -28.55
CA ARG A 21 -47.52 39.43 -29.80
C ARG A 21 -46.72 38.10 -29.70
N THR A 22 -47.27 36.89 -29.52
CA THR A 22 -48.14 36.00 -30.33
C THR A 22 -47.43 35.19 -31.45
N LEU A 23 -46.97 33.97 -31.10
CA LEU A 23 -47.38 32.63 -31.61
C LEU A 23 -47.52 32.40 -33.15
N PRO A 24 -47.23 31.17 -33.68
CA PRO A 24 -47.72 29.88 -33.16
C PRO A 24 -46.67 28.77 -32.99
N ALA A 25 -47.13 27.56 -32.63
CA ALA A 25 -46.34 26.35 -32.45
C ALA A 25 -46.82 25.22 -33.39
N LEU A 26 -45.92 24.28 -33.71
CA LEU A 26 -46.22 22.95 -34.24
C LEU A 26 -45.47 21.90 -33.41
N GLY A 27 -45.97 20.66 -33.43
CA GLY A 27 -45.26 19.50 -32.90
C GLY A 27 -45.60 18.25 -33.72
N LEU A 28 -44.64 17.33 -33.82
CA LEU A 28 -44.78 15.96 -34.36
C LEU A 28 -43.70 15.14 -33.63
N ALA A 29 -44.08 14.11 -32.88
CA ALA A 29 -44.09 12.71 -33.30
C ALA A 29 -42.70 12.06 -33.39
N VAL A 30 -42.41 11.15 -32.46
CA VAL A 30 -41.29 10.21 -32.52
C VAL A 30 -41.62 9.10 -33.51
N VAL A 31 -40.69 8.75 -34.37
CA VAL A 31 -40.77 7.57 -35.26
C VAL A 31 -39.50 6.74 -35.07
N LEU A 32 -39.66 5.47 -34.69
CA LEU A 32 -38.59 4.48 -34.76
C LEU A 32 -38.35 4.10 -36.23
N LEU A 33 -37.08 4.02 -36.64
CA LEU A 33 -36.69 3.33 -37.87
C LEU A 33 -35.44 2.48 -37.61
N ILE A 34 -35.53 1.20 -37.96
CA ILE A 34 -34.47 0.21 -37.81
C ILE A 34 -34.05 -0.24 -39.21
N ALA A 35 -32.83 0.08 -39.63
CA ALA A 35 -32.11 -0.57 -40.72
C ALA A 35 -30.60 -0.27 -40.60
N PRO A 36 -29.70 -1.19 -40.96
CA PRO A 36 -28.26 -1.01 -40.78
C PRO A 36 -27.59 -0.33 -41.98
N LEU A 37 -26.44 0.31 -41.74
CA LEU A 37 -25.45 0.63 -42.77
C LEU A 37 -24.12 -0.04 -42.44
N ALA A 38 -23.72 -1.01 -43.25
CA ALA A 38 -22.36 -1.53 -43.26
C ALA A 38 -21.41 -0.53 -43.93
N GLY A 39 -20.18 -0.44 -43.44
CA GLY A 39 -19.19 0.55 -43.89
C GLY A 39 -17.76 0.07 -43.72
N VAL A 40 -17.46 -1.14 -44.21
CA VAL A 40 -16.08 -1.66 -44.27
C VAL A 40 -15.35 -1.01 -45.44
N VAL A 41 -14.20 -0.40 -45.18
CA VAL A 41 -13.22 -0.02 -46.21
C VAL A 41 -12.18 -1.14 -46.28
N PRO A 42 -11.89 -1.72 -47.47
CA PRO A 42 -11.19 -2.99 -47.56
C PRO A 42 -9.67 -2.88 -47.43
N ALA A 43 -9.04 -3.94 -46.93
CA ALA A 43 -7.64 -4.21 -47.19
C ALA A 43 -7.45 -4.67 -48.65
N ALA A 44 -6.33 -4.29 -49.28
CA ALA A 44 -6.03 -4.69 -50.65
C ALA A 44 -5.49 -6.12 -50.69
N ALA A 45 -6.11 -6.97 -51.52
CA ALA A 45 -5.56 -8.24 -51.94
C ALA A 45 -5.09 -8.12 -53.41
N ASN A 46 -3.91 -8.66 -53.70
CA ASN A 46 -3.51 -9.01 -55.06
C ASN A 46 -3.65 -10.53 -55.20
N GLU A 47 -4.52 -11.00 -56.09
CA GLU A 47 -4.57 -12.41 -56.49
C GLU A 47 -3.71 -12.65 -57.74
N GLU A 48 -3.29 -13.91 -57.91
CA GLU A 48 -2.58 -14.39 -59.09
C GLU A 48 -3.53 -14.63 -60.28
N PRO A 49 -3.00 -14.83 -61.50
CA PRO A 49 -3.56 -15.75 -62.47
C PRO A 49 -2.82 -17.10 -62.45
N ALA A 50 -3.56 -18.20 -62.35
CA ALA A 50 -3.01 -19.56 -62.26
C ALA A 50 -2.74 -20.22 -63.62
N ASP A 51 -1.88 -21.26 -63.64
CA ASP A 51 -1.94 -22.40 -64.57
C ASP A 51 -1.18 -23.63 -63.98
N GLY A 52 -1.32 -24.81 -64.59
CA GLY A 52 -0.43 -25.97 -64.38
C GLY A 52 -0.98 -27.11 -63.52
N ALA A 53 -1.35 -28.22 -64.15
CA ALA A 53 -2.04 -29.35 -63.51
C ALA A 53 -1.16 -30.60 -63.20
N GLN A 54 -1.67 -31.45 -62.31
CA GLN A 54 -1.51 -32.93 -62.24
C GLN A 54 -0.24 -33.62 -61.67
N ALA A 55 -0.46 -34.24 -60.49
CA ALA A 55 -0.41 -35.70 -60.24
C ALA A 55 0.91 -36.47 -60.02
N GLY A 56 0.82 -37.52 -59.17
CA GLY A 56 1.91 -38.44 -58.76
C GLY A 56 2.64 -37.97 -57.49
N GLY A 57 3.21 -38.82 -56.63
CA GLY A 57 3.29 -40.28 -56.55
C GLY A 57 3.81 -40.70 -55.15
N ALA A 58 3.88 -41.99 -54.81
CA ALA A 58 4.07 -42.43 -53.41
C ALA A 58 5.45 -43.06 -53.08
N ALA A 59 5.81 -42.92 -51.79
CA ALA A 59 6.64 -43.81 -50.95
C ALA A 59 8.19 -43.84 -51.08
N GLY A 60 8.86 -43.66 -49.93
CA GLY A 60 10.21 -44.18 -49.62
C GLY A 60 11.42 -43.36 -50.13
N VAL A 61 12.66 -43.60 -49.70
CA VAL A 61 13.22 -44.50 -48.65
C VAL A 61 14.55 -43.91 -48.11
N GLU A 62 14.83 -44.09 -46.81
CA GLU A 62 16.15 -43.98 -46.14
C GLU A 62 16.97 -42.66 -46.23
N ALA A 63 18.07 -42.62 -45.47
CA ALA A 63 18.91 -41.45 -45.23
C ALA A 63 20.35 -41.68 -45.69
N VAL A 64 21.06 -40.59 -46.02
CA VAL A 64 22.52 -40.56 -46.14
C VAL A 64 23.06 -39.32 -45.43
N ASP A 65 24.10 -39.52 -44.63
CA ASP A 65 24.91 -38.48 -44.00
C ASP A 65 25.96 -37.94 -44.99
N THR A 66 26.02 -36.61 -45.14
CA THR A 66 27.24 -35.90 -45.54
C THR A 66 27.27 -34.53 -44.86
N GLY A 67 28.10 -34.37 -43.82
CA GLY A 67 28.42 -33.06 -43.27
C GLY A 67 29.27 -32.20 -44.22
N ALA A 68 29.09 -30.87 -44.13
CA ALA A 68 30.00 -29.88 -44.69
C ALA A 68 29.98 -28.62 -43.80
N GLU A 69 31.16 -28.18 -43.37
CA GLU A 69 31.34 -27.04 -42.46
C GLU A 69 31.43 -25.73 -43.25
N THR A 70 30.78 -24.66 -42.77
CA THR A 70 31.19 -23.27 -43.02
C THR A 70 30.91 -22.43 -41.79
N GLU A 71 31.95 -21.81 -41.25
CA GLU A 71 31.88 -20.97 -40.05
C GLU A 71 31.23 -19.60 -40.33
N GLY A 72 30.67 -18.97 -39.29
CA GLY A 72 29.94 -17.70 -39.38
C GLY A 72 29.75 -17.07 -38.01
N GLU A 73 30.85 -16.61 -37.41
CA GLU A 73 30.94 -16.23 -36.00
C GLU A 73 30.65 -14.73 -35.74
N ALA A 74 29.76 -14.44 -34.78
CA ALA A 74 29.84 -13.35 -33.79
C ALA A 74 28.51 -13.17 -33.01
N PRO A 75 28.56 -12.77 -31.73
CA PRO A 75 29.50 -13.18 -30.69
C PRO A 75 28.78 -13.71 -29.42
N ALA A 76 29.53 -14.36 -28.53
CA ALA A 76 29.01 -14.88 -27.26
C ALA A 76 28.76 -13.76 -26.21
N ALA A 77 28.13 -14.14 -25.10
CA ALA A 77 27.91 -13.25 -23.95
C ALA A 77 29.25 -12.77 -23.34
N ALA A 78 29.31 -11.50 -22.96
CA ALA A 78 30.47 -10.93 -22.27
C ALA A 78 30.46 -11.34 -20.79
N ASP A 79 31.30 -12.31 -20.44
CA ASP A 79 31.65 -12.61 -19.06
C ASP A 79 32.54 -11.47 -18.50
N ALA A 80 32.03 -10.75 -17.49
CA ALA A 80 32.66 -9.57 -16.94
C ALA A 80 33.52 -9.95 -15.73
N ALA A 81 34.73 -10.47 -16.01
CA ALA A 81 35.70 -10.85 -14.98
C ALA A 81 36.02 -9.71 -14.01
N ALA A 82 36.27 -10.07 -12.75
CA ALA A 82 36.56 -9.10 -11.68
C ALA A 82 37.82 -8.27 -11.98
N GLY A 83 37.62 -6.97 -12.20
CA GLY A 83 38.70 -5.98 -12.18
C GLY A 83 38.91 -5.47 -10.76
N ASP A 84 40.12 -5.62 -10.24
CA ASP A 84 40.51 -5.08 -8.93
C ASP A 84 40.66 -3.55 -9.01
N SER A 85 39.54 -2.86 -8.89
CA SER A 85 39.51 -1.46 -8.48
C SER A 85 39.04 -1.40 -7.03
N ALA A 86 39.90 -0.92 -6.14
CA ALA A 86 39.55 -0.60 -4.77
C ALA A 86 38.53 0.55 -4.72
N ALA A 87 37.26 0.23 -4.96
CA ALA A 87 36.15 1.07 -4.59
C ALA A 87 36.23 1.29 -3.08
N THR A 88 36.30 2.55 -2.65
CA THR A 88 36.11 2.89 -1.23
C THR A 88 34.73 2.40 -0.83
N ASP A 89 34.68 1.46 0.11
CA ASP A 89 33.45 0.88 0.62
C ASP A 89 32.62 2.00 1.27
N VAL A 90 31.67 2.55 0.54
CA VAL A 90 30.67 3.48 1.07
C VAL A 90 29.57 2.58 1.63
N PRO A 91 29.37 2.55 2.96
CA PRO A 91 28.35 1.69 3.55
C PRO A 91 26.99 1.97 2.91
N ALA A 92 26.22 0.91 2.67
CA ALA A 92 24.83 1.07 2.27
C ALA A 92 24.10 1.94 3.31
N PRO A 93 23.20 2.86 2.89
CA PRO A 93 22.45 3.68 3.84
C PRO A 93 21.67 2.76 4.78
N GLY A 94 21.92 2.92 6.08
CA GLY A 94 21.34 2.08 7.13
C GLY A 94 19.82 2.09 7.12
N ALA A 95 19.23 1.07 7.74
CA ALA A 95 17.82 1.10 8.08
C ALA A 95 17.53 2.27 9.04
N PRO A 96 16.25 2.69 9.20
CA PRO A 96 15.87 3.62 10.25
C PRO A 96 16.11 3.11 11.68
N GLU A 97 16.49 1.83 11.82
CA GLU A 97 16.86 1.14 13.05
C GLU A 97 18.39 1.13 13.28
N ASP A 98 19.18 1.60 12.30
CA ASP A 98 20.66 1.72 12.35
C ASP A 98 21.14 3.19 12.54
N ILE A 99 20.21 4.14 12.77
CA ILE A 99 20.56 5.54 13.06
C ILE A 99 20.96 5.63 14.54
N PRO A 100 22.09 6.26 14.90
CA PRO A 100 22.37 6.60 16.29
C PRO A 100 21.29 7.55 16.85
N ASP A 101 20.69 7.19 17.98
CA ASP A 101 19.85 8.12 18.78
C ASP A 101 20.72 9.16 19.53
N GLU A 102 22.02 8.89 19.63
CA GLU A 102 23.06 9.74 20.23
C GLU A 102 23.53 10.82 19.23
N THR A 103 23.72 12.06 19.69
CA THR A 103 24.33 13.12 18.87
C THR A 103 25.14 14.09 19.73
N PRO A 104 26.39 14.44 19.35
CA PRO A 104 27.21 15.40 20.08
C PRO A 104 26.76 16.85 19.82
N ARG A 105 25.50 17.13 19.49
CA ARG A 105 25.09 18.45 18.97
C ARG A 105 23.68 18.88 19.33
N LEU A 106 23.56 20.18 19.64
CA LEU A 106 22.30 20.87 19.84
C LEU A 106 22.19 22.07 18.89
N MET A 107 20.96 22.32 18.42
CA MET A 107 20.55 23.58 17.82
C MET A 107 19.90 24.43 18.91
N VAL A 108 20.45 25.60 19.19
CA VAL A 108 19.98 26.52 20.23
C VAL A 108 19.71 27.87 19.60
N LYS A 109 18.49 28.37 19.76
CA LYS A 109 18.12 29.70 19.31
C LYS A 109 18.09 30.65 20.50
N PHE A 110 18.96 31.66 20.48
CA PHE A 110 19.02 32.67 21.54
C PHE A 110 18.06 33.82 21.24
N ALA A 111 17.35 34.30 22.27
CA ALA A 111 16.38 35.40 22.17
C ALA A 111 17.01 36.74 21.73
N GLU A 112 18.32 36.89 21.91
CA GLU A 112 19.14 37.99 21.37
C GLU A 112 20.27 37.40 20.50
N PRO A 113 20.03 37.13 19.19
CA PRO A 113 20.99 36.41 18.33
C PRO A 113 22.35 37.11 18.14
N ALA A 114 22.41 38.43 18.38
CA ALA A 114 23.63 39.24 18.29
C ALA A 114 24.58 39.11 19.49
N THR A 115 24.25 38.26 20.47
CA THR A 115 25.10 37.92 21.61
C THR A 115 26.38 37.19 21.15
N ASP A 116 27.51 37.38 21.85
CA ASP A 116 28.78 36.80 21.44
C ASP A 116 28.88 35.27 21.65
N LYS A 117 29.73 34.63 20.85
CA LYS A 117 29.92 33.17 20.83
C LYS A 117 30.29 32.61 22.22
N ALA A 118 31.25 33.23 22.91
CA ALA A 118 31.72 32.75 24.21
C ALA A 118 30.63 32.80 25.30
N PHE A 119 29.77 33.82 25.28
CA PHE A 119 28.60 33.85 26.16
C PHE A 119 27.58 32.76 25.81
N LYS A 120 27.31 32.51 24.52
CA LYS A 120 26.38 31.45 24.08
C LYS A 120 26.87 30.06 24.48
N GLU A 121 28.15 29.77 24.25
CA GLU A 121 28.83 28.54 24.69
C GLU A 121 28.72 28.37 26.21
N ALA A 122 28.94 29.44 26.98
CA ALA A 122 28.76 29.41 28.44
C ALA A 122 27.31 29.11 28.88
N VAL A 123 26.27 29.58 28.17
CA VAL A 123 24.87 29.21 28.50
C VAL A 123 24.64 27.71 28.33
N VAL A 124 25.21 27.11 27.28
CA VAL A 124 25.04 25.67 27.02
C VAL A 124 25.93 24.83 27.94
N ALA A 125 27.10 25.32 28.34
CA ALA A 125 27.92 24.71 29.39
C ALA A 125 27.24 24.77 30.78
N ASP A 126 26.64 25.92 31.16
CA ASP A 126 25.86 26.07 32.40
C ASP A 126 24.72 25.02 32.45
N ALA A 127 24.01 24.82 31.33
CA ALA A 127 22.94 23.84 31.19
C ALA A 127 23.45 22.38 31.19
N ALA A 128 24.64 22.12 30.62
CA ALA A 128 25.30 20.83 30.66
C ALA A 128 25.72 20.43 32.09
N GLU A 129 26.30 21.37 32.85
CA GLU A 129 26.62 21.14 34.27
C GLU A 129 25.35 20.86 35.10
N ALA A 130 24.27 21.60 34.84
CA ALA A 130 22.98 21.40 35.52
C ALA A 130 22.33 20.04 35.20
N ALA A 131 22.42 19.59 33.94
CA ALA A 131 21.97 18.26 33.51
C ALA A 131 22.88 17.11 34.00
N GLY A 132 24.11 17.42 34.45
CA GLY A 132 25.07 16.44 34.95
C GLY A 132 25.99 15.82 33.87
N VAL A 133 26.09 16.45 32.71
CA VAL A 133 26.98 16.06 31.59
C VAL A 133 28.43 16.44 31.90
N SER A 134 29.41 15.63 31.48
CA SER A 134 30.83 15.85 31.81
C SER A 134 31.81 15.19 30.84
N ASP A 135 32.95 15.86 30.59
CA ASP A 135 34.10 15.37 29.78
C ASP A 135 34.64 13.99 30.21
N SER A 136 34.36 13.55 31.44
CA SER A 136 34.93 12.32 31.97
C SER A 136 34.09 11.69 33.11
N PRO A 137 33.58 10.46 32.93
CA PRO A 137 32.85 9.75 33.99
C PRO A 137 33.64 9.49 35.28
N GLU A 138 34.97 9.63 35.26
CA GLU A 138 35.85 9.51 36.44
C GLU A 138 36.22 10.87 37.07
N GLN A 139 35.96 11.99 36.38
CA GLN A 139 36.34 13.34 36.80
C GLN A 139 35.25 14.33 36.37
N ALA A 140 34.42 14.78 37.32
CA ALA A 140 33.32 15.72 37.08
C ALA A 140 33.83 17.12 36.66
N VAL A 141 34.20 17.23 35.39
CA VAL A 141 34.54 18.44 34.65
C VAL A 141 33.36 18.71 33.72
N PRO A 142 32.68 19.86 33.83
CA PRO A 142 31.58 20.20 32.93
C PRO A 142 32.06 20.27 31.48
N GLU A 143 31.34 19.61 30.58
CA GLU A 143 31.69 19.60 29.16
C GLU A 143 31.46 20.98 28.53
N THR A 144 32.42 21.44 27.72
CA THR A 144 32.38 22.78 27.12
C THR A 144 32.07 22.71 25.62
N PRO A 145 30.81 22.94 25.19
CA PRO A 145 30.43 22.81 23.79
C PRO A 145 30.94 24.00 22.94
N GLU A 146 31.52 23.71 21.77
CA GLU A 146 31.89 24.74 20.79
C GLU A 146 30.71 25.10 19.87
N GLN A 147 30.46 26.39 19.64
CA GLN A 147 29.58 26.82 18.54
C GLN A 147 30.24 26.58 17.17
N ILE A 148 29.79 25.54 16.45
CA ILE A 148 30.36 25.12 15.16
C ILE A 148 29.73 25.80 13.94
N ASN A 149 28.49 26.29 14.02
CA ASN A 149 27.79 26.94 12.91
C ASN A 149 26.63 27.85 13.36
N SER A 150 26.00 28.57 12.43
CA SER A 150 24.68 29.20 12.60
C SER A 150 23.82 29.01 11.33
N LEU A 151 22.51 28.97 11.50
CA LEU A 151 21.50 28.98 10.44
C LEU A 151 21.13 30.42 10.03
N ASP A 152 20.49 30.59 8.88
CA ASP A 152 20.12 31.90 8.33
C ASP A 152 18.99 32.60 9.11
N ASP A 153 18.29 31.88 9.98
CA ASP A 153 17.24 32.39 10.86
C ASP A 153 17.74 32.85 12.24
N GLY A 154 19.05 32.71 12.52
CA GLY A 154 19.70 33.09 13.77
C GLY A 154 19.83 31.97 14.82
N THR A 155 19.47 30.73 14.49
CA THR A 155 19.73 29.54 15.34
C THR A 155 21.21 29.15 15.27
N ASP A 156 21.83 28.87 16.41
CA ASP A 156 23.23 28.45 16.49
C ASP A 156 23.34 26.93 16.68
N VAL A 157 24.35 26.30 16.08
CA VAL A 157 24.64 24.87 16.25
C VAL A 157 25.87 24.75 17.13
N LEU A 158 25.72 24.10 18.29
CA LEU A 158 26.79 23.84 19.24
C LEU A 158 27.09 22.34 19.31
N ALA A 159 28.36 22.01 19.47
CA ALA A 159 28.87 20.65 19.50
C ALA A 159 29.67 20.36 20.77
N PHE A 160 29.34 19.25 21.40
CA PHE A 160 30.02 18.59 22.50
C PHE A 160 31.18 17.74 21.94
N ASP A 161 32.18 17.40 22.75
CA ASP A 161 33.34 16.61 22.33
C ASP A 161 33.00 15.11 22.29
N GLU A 162 32.15 14.64 23.20
CA GLU A 162 31.55 13.29 23.20
C GLU A 162 30.05 13.32 22.78
N PRO A 163 29.49 12.20 22.29
CA PRO A 163 28.09 12.14 21.87
C PRO A 163 27.14 12.01 23.05
N LEU A 164 26.29 13.01 23.28
CA LEU A 164 25.25 12.98 24.30
C LEU A 164 24.22 11.87 24.02
N ASP A 165 23.89 11.08 25.04
CA ASP A 165 22.84 10.07 24.96
C ASP A 165 21.43 10.69 24.92
N ALA A 166 20.40 9.89 24.64
CA ALA A 166 19.03 10.39 24.49
C ALA A 166 18.41 10.94 25.79
N TYR A 167 18.94 10.57 26.96
CA TYR A 167 18.58 11.13 28.26
C TYR A 167 19.35 12.44 28.51
N GLU A 168 20.67 12.47 28.29
CA GLU A 168 21.52 13.66 28.42
C GLU A 168 21.04 14.79 27.50
N GLN A 169 20.78 14.50 26.22
CA GLN A 169 20.15 15.43 25.28
C GLN A 169 18.82 16.02 25.81
N THR A 170 18.03 15.22 26.53
CA THR A 170 16.72 15.64 27.05
C THR A 170 16.87 16.57 28.25
N GLU A 171 17.76 16.27 29.19
CA GLU A 171 17.97 17.10 30.38
C GLU A 171 18.67 18.42 30.03
N VAL A 172 19.69 18.41 29.14
CA VAL A 172 20.34 19.66 28.67
C VAL A 172 19.36 20.57 27.93
N VAL A 173 18.50 20.01 27.07
CA VAL A 173 17.44 20.79 26.40
C VAL A 173 16.43 21.35 27.40
N ALA A 174 16.08 20.60 28.46
CA ALA A 174 15.15 21.07 29.48
C ALA A 174 15.70 22.24 30.31
N GLU A 175 16.98 22.21 30.68
CA GLU A 175 17.65 23.34 31.36
C GLU A 175 17.82 24.55 30.41
N LEU A 176 18.07 24.32 29.12
CA LEU A 176 18.08 25.40 28.11
C LEU A 176 16.70 26.04 27.90
N GLU A 177 15.63 25.26 27.78
CA GLU A 177 14.25 25.79 27.67
C GLU A 177 13.77 26.51 28.95
N ALA A 178 14.43 26.25 30.09
CA ALA A 178 14.19 26.99 31.34
C ALA A 178 14.89 28.36 31.39
N ASP A 179 15.91 28.60 30.55
CA ASP A 179 16.68 29.84 30.55
C ASP A 179 15.99 30.95 29.71
N PRO A 180 15.65 32.12 30.29
CA PRO A 180 14.99 33.22 29.56
C PRO A 180 15.86 33.88 28.47
N ARG A 181 17.13 33.47 28.30
CA ARG A 181 18.02 33.84 27.19
C ARG A 181 17.77 33.01 25.91
N VAL A 182 17.07 31.89 26.03
CA VAL A 182 16.82 30.92 24.95
C VAL A 182 15.37 31.09 24.42
N GLU A 183 15.19 31.02 23.11
CA GLU A 183 13.89 30.97 22.43
C GLU A 183 13.43 29.51 22.24
N TYR A 184 14.36 28.61 21.87
CA TYR A 184 14.21 27.15 21.95
C TYR A 184 15.58 26.44 21.90
N ALA A 185 15.61 25.17 22.30
CA ALA A 185 16.71 24.25 22.06
C ALA A 185 16.19 22.89 21.58
N GLU A 186 16.89 22.23 20.65
CA GLU A 186 16.61 20.84 20.24
C GLU A 186 17.88 20.13 19.72
N PRO A 187 17.98 18.79 19.71
CA PRO A 187 19.16 18.09 19.19
C PRO A 187 19.33 18.20 17.66
N ASP A 188 20.56 18.42 17.17
CA ASP A 188 20.91 18.32 15.75
C ASP A 188 21.00 16.83 15.37
N ARG A 189 19.89 16.28 14.89
CA ARG A 189 19.72 14.83 14.65
C ARG A 189 20.28 14.40 13.30
N LEU A 190 21.00 13.27 13.32
CA LEU A 190 21.46 12.59 12.10
C LEU A 190 20.27 12.14 11.24
N ALA A 191 20.31 12.50 9.95
CA ALA A 191 19.32 12.08 8.97
C ALA A 191 19.95 11.11 7.95
N VAL A 192 19.46 9.87 7.91
CA VAL A 192 19.79 8.92 6.83
C VAL A 192 18.86 9.10 5.63
N ALA A 193 19.35 8.79 4.43
CA ALA A 193 18.50 8.69 3.25
C ALA A 193 17.45 7.59 3.47
N ALA A 194 16.17 7.88 3.19
CA ALA A 194 15.08 6.92 3.40
C ALA A 194 15.38 5.60 2.69
N ALA A 195 15.41 4.51 3.47
CA ALA A 195 16.00 3.23 3.07
C ALA A 195 15.55 2.77 1.67
N ALA A 196 16.48 2.88 0.71
CA ALA A 196 16.30 2.31 -0.62
C ALA A 196 16.19 0.80 -0.49
N THR A 197 15.18 0.20 -1.10
CA THR A 197 15.08 -1.27 -1.09
C THR A 197 16.18 -1.83 -1.98
N ASN A 198 16.71 -2.99 -1.62
CA ASN A 198 17.76 -3.65 -2.41
C ASN A 198 17.22 -4.39 -3.65
N ASP A 199 15.95 -4.18 -4.00
CA ASP A 199 15.26 -4.84 -5.10
C ASP A 199 15.62 -4.11 -6.41
N PRO A 200 16.41 -4.71 -7.33
CA PRO A 200 17.11 -4.01 -8.41
C PRO A 200 16.20 -3.31 -9.43
N LEU A 201 14.90 -3.62 -9.47
CA LEU A 201 13.94 -3.00 -10.39
C LEU A 201 13.08 -1.90 -9.75
N LEU A 202 13.27 -1.57 -8.46
CA LEU A 202 12.55 -0.45 -7.81
C LEU A 202 12.72 0.87 -8.58
N GLY A 203 13.91 1.13 -9.14
CA GLY A 203 14.19 2.30 -9.97
C GLY A 203 13.33 2.39 -11.25
N SER A 204 12.79 1.26 -11.73
CA SER A 204 11.83 1.22 -12.85
C SER A 204 10.36 1.29 -12.40
N GLN A 205 10.08 1.17 -11.10
CA GLN A 205 8.73 1.23 -10.53
C GLN A 205 8.30 2.67 -10.22
N PHE A 206 8.07 3.48 -11.27
CA PHE A 206 7.53 4.83 -11.11
C PHE A 206 6.19 4.85 -10.36
N ASN A 207 5.43 3.74 -10.37
CA ASN A 207 4.21 3.57 -9.59
C ASN A 207 4.47 3.75 -8.08
N LEU A 208 5.59 3.22 -7.57
CA LEU A 208 5.94 3.34 -6.15
C LEU A 208 6.60 4.70 -5.87
N LEU A 209 7.63 5.04 -6.64
CA LEU A 209 8.45 6.23 -6.41
C LEU A 209 7.66 7.52 -6.69
N GLY A 210 6.96 7.60 -7.83
CA GLY A 210 6.12 8.73 -8.22
C GLY A 210 4.83 8.91 -7.39
N ARG A 211 4.59 8.06 -6.39
CA ARG A 211 3.54 8.21 -5.37
C ARG A 211 4.06 8.14 -3.94
N ASN A 212 5.38 8.19 -3.76
CA ASN A 212 6.05 8.14 -2.47
C ASN A 212 5.56 7.00 -1.56
N VAL A 213 5.42 5.80 -2.14
CA VAL A 213 5.12 4.57 -1.39
C VAL A 213 6.21 4.25 -0.34
N PRO A 214 7.52 4.47 -0.59
CA PRO A 214 8.53 4.25 0.45
C PRO A 214 8.28 5.03 1.74
N ALA A 215 7.83 6.30 1.67
CA ALA A 215 7.45 7.04 2.87
C ALA A 215 6.14 6.55 3.53
N ALA A 216 5.32 5.75 2.84
CA ALA A 216 4.15 5.11 3.47
C ALA A 216 4.56 3.96 4.41
N TRP A 217 5.66 3.26 4.10
CA TRP A 217 6.12 2.09 4.85
C TRP A 217 6.52 2.38 6.30
N SER A 218 6.91 3.62 6.65
CA SER A 218 7.12 4.03 8.05
C SER A 218 5.82 4.11 8.86
N ARG A 219 4.65 4.15 8.20
CA ARG A 219 3.32 4.23 8.83
C ARG A 219 2.53 2.91 8.74
N GLY A 220 2.95 2.00 7.87
CA GLY A 220 2.39 0.65 7.71
C GLY A 220 2.94 -0.01 6.45
N THR A 221 3.24 -1.30 6.53
CA THR A 221 3.76 -2.11 5.42
C THR A 221 2.76 -3.16 4.92
N GLY A 222 1.59 -3.24 5.55
CA GLY A 222 0.58 -4.27 5.31
C GLY A 222 0.77 -5.51 6.19
N ARG A 223 1.62 -5.44 7.23
CA ARG A 223 1.98 -6.57 8.09
C ARG A 223 0.73 -7.18 8.72
N GLY A 224 0.62 -8.51 8.59
CA GLY A 224 -0.52 -9.29 9.10
C GLY A 224 -1.81 -9.15 8.28
N GLN A 225 -1.82 -8.42 7.16
CA GLN A 225 -2.97 -8.30 6.28
C GLN A 225 -2.93 -9.31 5.12
N VAL A 226 -4.11 -9.67 4.60
CA VAL A 226 -4.27 -10.58 3.46
C VAL A 226 -4.98 -9.87 2.32
N ILE A 227 -4.33 -9.76 1.17
CA ILE A 227 -4.92 -9.23 -0.07
C ILE A 227 -5.39 -10.42 -0.89
N ALA A 228 -6.69 -10.53 -1.14
CA ALA A 228 -7.20 -11.51 -2.11
C ALA A 228 -7.07 -10.96 -3.53
N VAL A 229 -6.46 -11.74 -4.42
CA VAL A 229 -6.31 -11.41 -5.85
C VAL A 229 -7.27 -12.31 -6.63
N VAL A 230 -8.41 -11.75 -7.01
CA VAL A 230 -9.50 -12.44 -7.71
C VAL A 230 -9.28 -12.26 -9.23
N ASP A 231 -8.57 -13.22 -9.85
CA ASP A 231 -7.90 -13.03 -11.15
C ASP A 231 -7.60 -14.38 -11.88
N THR A 232 -6.57 -14.46 -12.74
CA THR A 232 -6.14 -15.70 -13.46
C THR A 232 -5.51 -16.79 -12.59
N GLY A 233 -5.33 -16.53 -11.28
CA GLY A 233 -4.57 -17.38 -10.37
C GLY A 233 -3.18 -16.82 -10.10
N ILE A 234 -2.22 -17.69 -9.79
CA ILE A 234 -0.83 -17.33 -9.51
C ILE A 234 0.17 -18.24 -10.23
N ALA A 235 1.19 -17.65 -10.86
CA ALA A 235 2.34 -18.41 -11.34
C ALA A 235 3.39 -18.51 -10.23
N SER A 236 4.03 -19.68 -10.09
CA SER A 236 5.15 -19.84 -9.15
C SER A 236 6.28 -18.88 -9.52
N HIS A 237 6.62 -17.98 -8.60
CA HIS A 237 7.56 -16.88 -8.82
C HIS A 237 8.29 -16.57 -7.50
N PRO A 238 9.64 -16.52 -7.47
CA PRO A 238 10.40 -16.45 -6.21
C PRO A 238 10.01 -15.23 -5.37
N ASP A 239 9.72 -14.11 -6.03
CA ASP A 239 9.37 -12.83 -5.43
C ASP A 239 7.97 -12.79 -4.77
N VAL A 240 7.07 -13.75 -5.05
CA VAL A 240 5.73 -13.82 -4.41
C VAL A 240 5.49 -15.09 -3.61
N ASN A 241 6.22 -16.18 -3.90
CA ASN A 241 6.01 -17.49 -3.27
C ASN A 241 6.07 -17.44 -1.73
N GLY A 242 6.97 -16.64 -1.14
CA GLY A 242 7.07 -16.44 0.30
C GLY A 242 5.91 -15.66 0.95
N LYS A 243 5.10 -14.96 0.14
CA LYS A 243 3.96 -14.14 0.60
C LYS A 243 2.62 -14.87 0.53
N LEU A 244 2.54 -16.01 -0.15
CA LEU A 244 1.26 -16.73 -0.35
C LEU A 244 0.65 -17.22 0.99
N VAL A 245 -0.68 -17.33 0.98
CA VAL A 245 -1.50 -18.07 1.96
C VAL A 245 -2.47 -18.97 1.19
N GLN A 246 -3.38 -19.68 1.88
CA GLN A 246 -4.40 -20.50 1.23
C GLN A 246 -5.18 -19.67 0.19
N GLY A 247 -5.00 -20.02 -1.09
CA GLY A 247 -5.86 -19.61 -2.18
C GLY A 247 -6.85 -20.73 -2.57
N ARG A 248 -7.56 -20.54 -3.67
CA ARG A 248 -8.45 -21.56 -4.27
C ARG A 248 -8.82 -21.25 -5.72
N ASP A 249 -9.07 -22.27 -6.53
CA ASP A 249 -9.73 -22.16 -7.83
C ASP A 249 -11.28 -22.17 -7.74
N MET A 250 -11.91 -21.32 -8.55
CA MET A 250 -13.35 -21.14 -8.70
C MET A 250 -13.84 -21.30 -10.15
N VAL A 251 -12.93 -21.49 -11.11
CA VAL A 251 -13.25 -21.69 -12.52
C VAL A 251 -14.03 -22.99 -12.68
N SER A 252 -15.27 -22.86 -13.16
CA SER A 252 -16.13 -23.99 -13.46
C SER A 252 -15.74 -24.57 -14.83
N ASN A 253 -15.22 -25.79 -14.84
CA ASN A 253 -14.84 -26.41 -16.10
C ASN A 253 -16.05 -26.96 -16.85
N TRP A 254 -16.24 -26.43 -18.05
CA TRP A 254 -17.19 -26.88 -19.05
C TRP A 254 -16.54 -26.76 -20.43
N ALA A 255 -17.11 -27.40 -21.46
CA ALA A 255 -16.74 -27.31 -22.88
C ALA A 255 -15.24 -27.09 -23.22
N ASN A 256 -14.57 -28.18 -23.63
CA ASN A 256 -13.21 -28.18 -24.16
C ASN A 256 -12.11 -27.83 -23.14
N ASN A 257 -12.30 -28.13 -21.85
CA ASN A 257 -11.38 -27.85 -20.74
C ASN A 257 -11.16 -26.33 -20.53
N PHE A 258 -12.16 -25.62 -20.01
CA PHE A 258 -12.13 -24.15 -19.84
C PHE A 258 -11.15 -23.66 -18.76
N SER A 259 -10.98 -24.47 -17.72
CA SER A 259 -10.03 -24.23 -16.63
C SER A 259 -8.58 -24.56 -17.04
N ILE A 260 -8.36 -25.48 -18.00
CA ILE A 260 -7.07 -25.87 -18.60
C ILE A 260 -6.26 -26.88 -17.76
N ASP A 261 -6.29 -26.75 -16.43
CA ASP A 261 -5.80 -27.73 -15.44
C ASP A 261 -6.29 -29.18 -15.69
N GLY A 262 -7.59 -29.38 -15.96
CA GLY A 262 -8.19 -30.66 -16.33
C GLY A 262 -9.33 -31.15 -15.43
N ASP A 263 -9.53 -30.53 -14.26
CA ASP A 263 -10.71 -30.74 -13.41
C ASP A 263 -11.47 -29.41 -13.22
N GLY A 264 -11.66 -28.87 -12.01
CA GLY A 264 -12.30 -27.57 -11.81
C GLY A 264 -12.87 -27.36 -10.40
N ARG A 265 -12.87 -26.09 -9.95
CA ARG A 265 -13.24 -25.67 -8.57
C ARG A 265 -12.60 -26.51 -7.45
N ASP A 266 -11.31 -26.75 -7.55
CA ASP A 266 -10.53 -27.58 -6.65
C ASP A 266 -9.94 -26.77 -5.46
N SER A 267 -8.63 -26.78 -5.24
CA SER A 267 -7.92 -26.05 -4.19
C SER A 267 -6.54 -25.48 -4.60
N ASP A 268 -6.06 -25.75 -5.80
CA ASP A 268 -4.81 -25.23 -6.35
C ASP A 268 -5.09 -23.96 -7.20
N PRO A 269 -4.80 -22.75 -6.71
CA PRO A 269 -5.05 -21.49 -7.43
C PRO A 269 -3.98 -21.18 -8.49
N THR A 270 -3.19 -22.17 -8.91
CA THR A 270 -2.15 -22.01 -9.91
C THR A 270 -2.72 -21.49 -11.23
N ASP A 271 -2.10 -20.46 -11.80
CA ASP A 271 -2.34 -20.05 -13.18
C ASP A 271 -1.66 -21.07 -14.10
N PRO A 272 -2.38 -21.84 -14.94
CA PRO A 272 -1.79 -22.81 -15.85
C PRO A 272 -1.32 -22.15 -17.17
N GLY A 273 -1.62 -20.87 -17.37
CA GLY A 273 -1.47 -20.16 -18.63
C GLY A 273 -2.72 -20.29 -19.52
N ASP A 274 -2.53 -20.57 -20.80
CA ASP A 274 -3.60 -20.64 -21.80
C ASP A 274 -3.37 -21.74 -22.85
N ARG A 275 -4.44 -22.16 -23.54
CA ARG A 275 -4.43 -23.34 -24.43
C ARG A 275 -3.57 -23.15 -25.69
N PRO A 276 -2.55 -24.00 -25.93
CA PRO A 276 -1.84 -24.05 -27.21
C PRO A 276 -2.79 -24.21 -28.41
N GLY A 277 -2.50 -23.49 -29.51
CA GLY A 277 -3.28 -23.56 -30.75
C GLY A 277 -4.59 -22.76 -30.76
N THR A 278 -5.00 -22.13 -29.66
CA THR A 278 -6.19 -21.27 -29.64
C THR A 278 -5.82 -19.87 -30.16
N SER A 279 -6.12 -19.61 -31.44
CA SER A 279 -5.74 -18.35 -32.10
C SER A 279 -6.24 -17.11 -31.34
N GLY A 280 -5.30 -16.23 -30.95
CA GLY A 280 -5.59 -15.01 -30.20
C GLY A 280 -5.62 -15.15 -28.68
N CYS A 281 -5.49 -16.36 -28.13
CA CYS A 281 -5.44 -16.62 -26.69
C CYS A 281 -4.03 -17.06 -26.28
N TYR A 282 -3.50 -16.45 -25.21
CA TYR A 282 -2.12 -16.55 -24.77
C TYR A 282 -2.06 -16.39 -23.25
N ALA A 283 -1.08 -17.02 -22.61
CA ALA A 283 -0.88 -16.91 -21.16
C ALA A 283 -0.56 -15.46 -20.78
N THR A 284 -1.49 -14.79 -20.10
CA THR A 284 -1.33 -13.39 -19.72
C THR A 284 -0.56 -13.22 -18.42
N TRP A 285 -0.55 -14.25 -17.55
CA TRP A 285 -0.01 -14.24 -16.19
C TRP A 285 -0.53 -13.05 -15.35
N HIS A 286 -1.78 -12.66 -15.62
CA HIS A 286 -2.33 -11.38 -15.18
C HIS A 286 -2.43 -11.29 -13.66
N GLY A 287 -2.95 -12.32 -13.00
CA GLY A 287 -3.01 -12.42 -11.54
C GLY A 287 -1.63 -12.37 -10.87
N THR A 288 -0.59 -12.86 -11.56
CA THR A 288 0.80 -12.78 -11.07
C THR A 288 1.34 -11.35 -11.12
N HIS A 289 1.09 -10.62 -12.21
CA HIS A 289 1.49 -9.21 -12.34
C HIS A 289 0.77 -8.34 -11.29
N VAL A 290 -0.54 -8.57 -11.13
CA VAL A 290 -1.42 -7.93 -10.15
C VAL A 290 -0.97 -8.21 -8.71
N ALA A 291 -0.63 -9.46 -8.38
CA ALA A 291 -0.13 -9.85 -7.06
C ALA A 291 1.19 -9.15 -6.71
N GLY A 292 2.13 -9.06 -7.66
CA GLY A 292 3.40 -8.37 -7.45
C GLY A 292 3.25 -6.87 -7.17
N VAL A 293 2.36 -6.17 -7.91
CA VAL A 293 2.08 -4.75 -7.65
C VAL A 293 1.48 -4.56 -6.26
N ALA A 294 0.60 -5.47 -5.82
CA ALA A 294 -0.03 -5.39 -4.50
C ALA A 294 0.97 -5.65 -3.36
N ALA A 295 1.70 -6.76 -3.40
CA ALA A 295 2.59 -7.22 -2.33
C ALA A 295 3.63 -8.26 -2.83
N ALA A 296 4.42 -7.91 -3.85
CA ALA A 296 5.71 -8.57 -4.07
C ALA A 296 6.56 -8.51 -2.78
N SER A 297 7.51 -9.43 -2.67
CA SER A 297 8.56 -9.36 -1.67
C SER A 297 9.43 -8.13 -1.93
N THR A 298 10.18 -7.70 -0.92
CA THR A 298 10.84 -6.40 -0.92
C THR A 298 11.96 -6.49 0.11
N ASN A 299 13.08 -5.84 -0.15
CA ASN A 299 14.36 -6.05 0.55
C ASN A 299 14.91 -7.50 0.41
N ASN A 300 14.61 -8.21 -0.68
CA ASN A 300 15.06 -9.60 -0.88
C ASN A 300 16.23 -9.77 -1.88
N GLY A 301 16.72 -8.67 -2.46
CA GLY A 301 17.83 -8.64 -3.43
C GLY A 301 17.47 -9.07 -4.85
N ILE A 302 16.19 -9.29 -5.16
CA ILE A 302 15.71 -9.63 -6.52
C ILE A 302 14.52 -8.76 -6.90
N GLY A 303 14.27 -8.63 -8.21
CA GLY A 303 12.96 -8.22 -8.68
C GLY A 303 12.48 -6.83 -8.26
N VAL A 304 11.23 -6.78 -7.79
CA VAL A 304 10.39 -5.59 -7.67
C VAL A 304 9.80 -5.47 -6.27
N ALA A 305 9.68 -4.25 -5.74
CA ALA A 305 8.98 -4.03 -4.49
C ALA A 305 7.45 -4.10 -4.67
N GLY A 306 6.72 -4.52 -3.62
CA GLY A 306 5.26 -4.48 -3.54
C GLY A 306 4.76 -3.23 -2.81
N VAL A 307 3.55 -2.75 -3.12
CA VAL A 307 2.98 -1.59 -2.39
C VAL A 307 2.84 -1.89 -0.90
N ALA A 308 2.23 -3.01 -0.55
CA ALA A 308 2.11 -3.51 0.81
C ALA A 308 3.13 -4.62 1.06
N ARG A 309 4.41 -4.23 1.15
CA ARG A 309 5.56 -5.16 1.19
C ARG A 309 5.53 -6.28 2.24
N ASP A 310 4.74 -6.16 3.32
CA ASP A 310 4.58 -7.19 4.36
C ASP A 310 3.18 -7.83 4.41
N ALA A 311 2.29 -7.50 3.47
CA ALA A 311 1.04 -8.20 3.30
C ALA A 311 1.24 -9.61 2.70
N ARG A 312 0.19 -10.42 2.78
CA ARG A 312 0.13 -11.77 2.23
C ARG A 312 -0.86 -11.84 1.07
N ILE A 313 -0.57 -12.65 0.07
CA ILE A 313 -1.45 -12.83 -1.10
C ILE A 313 -2.30 -14.09 -0.93
N MET A 314 -3.62 -13.93 -1.05
CA MET A 314 -4.59 -15.01 -1.25
C MET A 314 -4.95 -15.03 -2.74
N PRO A 315 -4.36 -15.92 -3.56
CA PRO A 315 -4.73 -16.03 -4.96
C PRO A 315 -6.07 -16.76 -5.09
N VAL A 316 -7.02 -16.16 -5.82
CA VAL A 316 -8.36 -16.72 -6.04
C VAL A 316 -8.61 -16.77 -7.54
N ARG A 317 -8.43 -17.94 -8.13
CA ARG A 317 -8.50 -18.12 -9.57
C ARG A 317 -9.96 -18.14 -10.03
N VAL A 318 -10.34 -17.19 -10.87
CA VAL A 318 -11.69 -17.02 -11.43
C VAL A 318 -11.69 -16.79 -12.94
N LEU A 319 -10.51 -16.59 -13.55
CA LEU A 319 -10.31 -16.46 -14.99
C LEU A 319 -9.53 -17.68 -15.51
N GLY A 320 -10.10 -18.38 -16.48
CA GLY A 320 -9.50 -19.50 -17.23
C GLY A 320 -9.02 -19.08 -18.61
N SER A 321 -9.22 -19.95 -19.59
CA SER A 321 -8.72 -19.76 -20.98
C SER A 321 -9.15 -18.41 -21.59
N CYS A 322 -8.26 -17.84 -22.41
CA CYS A 322 -8.35 -16.49 -22.98
C CYS A 322 -8.43 -15.36 -21.93
N THR A 323 -8.06 -15.62 -20.67
CA THR A 323 -8.24 -14.69 -19.52
C THR A 323 -9.72 -14.31 -19.32
N LEU A 324 -10.64 -15.24 -19.60
CA LEU A 324 -12.09 -15.07 -19.43
C LEU A 324 -12.58 -15.83 -18.19
N GLY A 325 -13.69 -15.41 -17.59
CA GLY A 325 -14.29 -16.09 -16.45
C GLY A 325 -15.79 -15.84 -16.33
N TYR A 326 -16.50 -16.75 -15.66
CA TYR A 326 -17.95 -16.63 -15.48
C TYR A 326 -18.30 -15.78 -14.27
N GLU A 327 -19.37 -14.99 -14.39
CA GLU A 327 -19.85 -14.14 -13.29
C GLU A 327 -20.20 -14.97 -12.03
N SER A 328 -20.63 -16.22 -12.20
CA SER A 328 -20.85 -17.20 -11.13
C SER A 328 -19.57 -17.62 -10.39
N ASP A 329 -18.44 -17.66 -11.09
CA ASP A 329 -17.13 -18.08 -10.59
C ASP A 329 -16.46 -16.90 -9.87
N ILE A 330 -16.54 -15.72 -10.47
CA ILE A 330 -16.13 -14.45 -9.87
C ILE A 330 -16.92 -14.18 -8.59
N ALA A 331 -18.26 -14.33 -8.61
CA ALA A 331 -19.11 -14.16 -7.44
C ALA A 331 -18.84 -15.21 -6.34
N ALA A 332 -18.48 -16.45 -6.72
CA ALA A 332 -18.04 -17.47 -5.79
C ALA A 332 -16.70 -17.11 -5.13
N GLY A 333 -15.72 -16.63 -5.92
CA GLY A 333 -14.41 -16.18 -5.45
C GLY A 333 -14.48 -15.04 -4.43
N ILE A 334 -15.25 -13.98 -4.72
CA ILE A 334 -15.47 -12.87 -3.77
C ILE A 334 -16.02 -13.40 -2.43
N ARG A 335 -17.02 -14.30 -2.48
CA ARG A 335 -17.66 -14.84 -1.28
C ARG A 335 -16.73 -15.75 -0.49
N TRP A 336 -15.96 -16.59 -1.17
CA TRP A 336 -14.97 -17.46 -0.55
C TRP A 336 -13.84 -16.66 0.11
N ALA A 337 -13.27 -15.65 -0.56
CA ALA A 337 -12.29 -14.72 0.02
C ALA A 337 -12.84 -13.98 1.25
N ALA A 338 -14.14 -13.69 1.27
CA ALA A 338 -14.86 -13.18 2.44
C ALA A 338 -15.19 -14.24 3.52
N GLY A 339 -14.65 -15.45 3.42
CA GLY A 339 -14.84 -16.54 4.39
C GLY A 339 -16.21 -17.21 4.31
N ALA A 340 -16.73 -17.42 3.09
CA ALA A 340 -17.80 -18.38 2.83
C ALA A 340 -17.23 -19.78 2.57
N GLN A 341 -18.04 -20.80 2.85
CA GLN A 341 -17.87 -22.11 2.20
C GLN A 341 -18.49 -22.04 0.80
N VAL A 342 -17.84 -22.66 -0.19
CA VAL A 342 -18.32 -22.74 -1.58
C VAL A 342 -18.15 -24.19 -2.02
N ASP A 343 -19.22 -24.82 -2.49
CA ASP A 343 -19.23 -26.20 -3.01
C ASP A 343 -18.61 -27.23 -2.05
N GLY A 344 -18.94 -27.11 -0.76
CA GLY A 344 -18.45 -27.99 0.31
C GLY A 344 -17.05 -27.66 0.83
N SER A 345 -16.34 -26.68 0.27
CA SER A 345 -15.00 -26.30 0.73
C SER A 345 -14.98 -25.89 2.22
N THR A 346 -13.84 -26.06 2.86
CA THR A 346 -13.52 -25.30 4.08
C THR A 346 -13.62 -23.80 3.80
N ALA A 347 -14.10 -23.02 4.76
CA ALA A 347 -14.04 -21.55 4.68
C ALA A 347 -12.63 -21.08 5.05
N PRO A 348 -12.00 -20.20 4.27
CA PRO A 348 -10.65 -19.71 4.57
C PRO A 348 -10.66 -18.67 5.70
N THR A 349 -9.47 -18.38 6.23
CA THR A 349 -9.21 -17.10 6.90
C THR A 349 -9.57 -15.96 5.95
N ARG A 350 -10.35 -14.98 6.41
CA ARG A 350 -10.86 -13.91 5.54
C ARG A 350 -9.75 -13.01 5.04
N ALA A 351 -9.87 -12.55 3.80
CA ALA A 351 -9.05 -11.48 3.28
C ALA A 351 -9.34 -10.15 4.01
N THR A 352 -8.30 -9.32 4.19
CA THR A 352 -8.39 -7.93 4.64
C THR A 352 -9.05 -7.04 3.59
N VAL A 353 -8.76 -7.32 2.31
CA VAL A 353 -9.22 -6.58 1.13
C VAL A 353 -9.26 -7.52 -0.07
N ILE A 354 -10.23 -7.34 -0.96
CA ILE A 354 -10.35 -8.09 -2.21
C ILE A 354 -9.99 -7.16 -3.37
N ASN A 355 -9.01 -7.54 -4.20
CA ASN A 355 -8.69 -6.88 -5.46
C ASN A 355 -9.32 -7.64 -6.63
N MET A 356 -10.00 -6.92 -7.52
CA MET A 356 -10.57 -7.43 -8.77
C MET A 356 -10.07 -6.58 -9.94
N SER A 357 -9.06 -7.07 -10.65
CA SER A 357 -8.45 -6.37 -11.79
C SER A 357 -9.10 -6.75 -13.14
N LEU A 358 -10.40 -7.07 -13.09
CA LEU A 358 -11.23 -7.62 -14.17
C LEU A 358 -12.50 -6.77 -14.38
N ASN A 359 -13.12 -6.88 -15.56
CA ASN A 359 -14.38 -6.21 -15.88
C ASN A 359 -15.30 -7.07 -16.77
N LEU A 360 -16.60 -6.90 -16.59
CA LEU A 360 -17.68 -7.41 -17.45
C LEU A 360 -18.27 -6.24 -18.27
N ILE A 361 -19.32 -6.49 -19.05
CA ILE A 361 -20.04 -5.47 -19.84
C ILE A 361 -21.53 -5.48 -19.46
N GLY A 362 -22.11 -4.30 -19.21
CA GLY A 362 -23.54 -4.12 -18.90
C GLY A 362 -23.77 -3.54 -17.51
N SER A 363 -24.96 -3.76 -16.95
CA SER A 363 -25.29 -3.36 -15.57
C SER A 363 -24.76 -4.38 -14.56
N CYS A 364 -24.42 -3.93 -13.34
CA CYS A 364 -24.13 -4.84 -12.24
C CYS A 364 -25.31 -5.81 -12.00
N SER A 365 -25.05 -7.12 -12.00
CA SER A 365 -26.10 -8.12 -11.74
C SER A 365 -26.41 -8.25 -10.25
N THR A 366 -27.60 -8.79 -9.95
CA THR A 366 -27.98 -9.20 -8.58
C THR A 366 -26.99 -10.20 -7.97
N THR A 367 -26.37 -11.05 -8.80
CA THR A 367 -25.38 -12.05 -8.38
C THR A 367 -24.08 -11.39 -7.94
N MET A 368 -23.55 -10.46 -8.74
CA MET A 368 -22.34 -9.71 -8.42
C MET A 368 -22.56 -8.78 -7.22
N GLN A 369 -23.65 -8.02 -7.19
CA GLN A 369 -23.97 -7.16 -6.04
C GLN A 369 -24.17 -7.99 -4.76
N GLY A 370 -24.81 -9.15 -4.83
CA GLY A 370 -24.98 -10.07 -3.69
C GLY A 370 -23.69 -10.76 -3.22
N ALA A 371 -22.62 -10.76 -4.02
CA ALA A 371 -21.28 -11.18 -3.63
C ALA A 371 -20.51 -10.03 -2.96
N ILE A 372 -20.54 -8.83 -3.55
CA ILE A 372 -19.93 -7.62 -3.00
C ILE A 372 -20.56 -7.25 -1.65
N ASP A 373 -21.89 -7.29 -1.55
CA ASP A 373 -22.63 -7.08 -0.30
C ASP A 373 -22.24 -8.10 0.78
N PHE A 374 -21.91 -9.34 0.41
CA PHE A 374 -21.48 -10.35 1.37
C PHE A 374 -20.09 -10.06 1.97
N ALA A 375 -19.19 -9.47 1.18
CA ALA A 375 -17.87 -8.99 1.62
C ALA A 375 -17.99 -7.69 2.44
N TYR A 376 -18.76 -6.72 1.95
CA TYR A 376 -19.04 -5.45 2.64
C TYR A 376 -19.65 -5.67 4.03
N ASN A 377 -20.65 -6.56 4.16
CA ASN A 377 -21.26 -6.91 5.44
C ASN A 377 -20.32 -7.69 6.39
N ARG A 378 -19.09 -8.01 5.95
CA ARG A 378 -17.98 -8.54 6.76
C ARG A 378 -16.84 -7.53 6.94
N ASN A 379 -17.07 -6.28 6.56
CA ASN A 379 -16.13 -5.18 6.58
C ASN A 379 -14.92 -5.37 5.64
N ILE A 380 -15.08 -6.12 4.55
CA ILE A 380 -14.03 -6.40 3.57
C ILE A 380 -14.27 -5.51 2.35
N PRO A 381 -13.43 -4.49 2.10
CA PRO A 381 -13.53 -3.66 0.90
C PRO A 381 -13.20 -4.46 -0.36
N VAL A 382 -13.92 -4.17 -1.44
CA VAL A 382 -13.70 -4.72 -2.78
C VAL A 382 -13.17 -3.60 -3.67
N VAL A 383 -11.89 -3.66 -4.01
CA VAL A 383 -11.18 -2.72 -4.88
C VAL A 383 -11.25 -3.24 -6.32
N VAL A 384 -11.69 -2.41 -7.25
CA VAL A 384 -12.04 -2.85 -8.61
C VAL A 384 -11.43 -1.95 -9.69
N SER A 385 -11.03 -2.54 -10.81
CA SER A 385 -10.59 -1.77 -11.98
C SER A 385 -11.75 -1.10 -12.70
N ALA A 386 -11.61 0.17 -13.10
CA ALA A 386 -12.64 0.88 -13.86
C ALA A 386 -12.86 0.37 -15.30
N GLY A 387 -11.84 -0.28 -15.89
CA GLY A 387 -11.84 -0.81 -17.25
C GLY A 387 -11.04 0.03 -18.26
N ASN A 388 -10.70 -0.56 -19.41
CA ASN A 388 -9.68 -0.04 -20.34
C ASN A 388 -10.24 0.42 -21.71
N ALA A 389 -11.50 0.86 -21.78
CA ALA A 389 -12.18 1.18 -23.05
C ALA A 389 -12.25 2.68 -23.41
N ASN A 390 -11.76 3.57 -22.55
CA ASN A 390 -12.01 5.02 -22.58
C ASN A 390 -13.52 5.32 -22.72
N ARG A 391 -14.33 4.73 -21.83
CA ARG A 391 -15.79 4.89 -21.74
C ARG A 391 -16.22 5.21 -20.31
N ASP A 392 -17.50 5.50 -20.13
CA ASP A 392 -18.06 5.69 -18.80
C ASP A 392 -18.16 4.35 -18.05
N ALA A 393 -17.55 4.27 -16.86
CA ALA A 393 -17.45 3.10 -16.01
C ALA A 393 -18.82 2.54 -15.57
N SER A 394 -19.89 3.35 -15.63
CA SER A 394 -21.28 2.92 -15.35
C SER A 394 -21.78 1.75 -16.22
N ASN A 395 -21.04 1.36 -17.27
CA ASN A 395 -21.37 0.26 -18.19
C ASN A 395 -20.51 -1.01 -17.98
N TYR A 396 -19.69 -1.06 -16.92
CA TYR A 396 -18.70 -2.11 -16.70
C TYR A 396 -18.72 -2.62 -15.24
N PRO A 397 -19.37 -3.76 -14.96
CA PRO A 397 -19.25 -4.41 -13.66
C PRO A 397 -17.82 -4.91 -13.43
N PRO A 398 -17.35 -5.06 -12.19
CA PRO A 398 -18.00 -4.64 -10.95
C PRO A 398 -17.87 -3.12 -10.66
N ALA A 399 -17.23 -2.31 -11.53
CA ALA A 399 -17.05 -0.86 -11.34
C ALA A 399 -18.34 -0.01 -11.41
N ASN A 400 -19.48 -0.62 -11.72
CA ASN A 400 -20.81 -0.03 -11.57
C ASN A 400 -21.68 -0.69 -10.49
N CYS A 401 -21.10 -1.58 -9.67
CA CYS A 401 -21.73 -2.14 -8.48
C CYS A 401 -21.53 -1.21 -7.28
N ALA A 402 -22.56 -1.07 -6.44
CA ALA A 402 -22.46 -0.32 -5.19
C ALA A 402 -21.49 -1.01 -4.22
N ARG A 403 -20.85 -0.23 -3.33
CA ARG A 403 -19.89 -0.71 -2.31
C ARG A 403 -18.59 -1.30 -2.86
N THR A 404 -18.21 -0.92 -4.06
CA THR A 404 -16.86 -1.12 -4.60
C THR A 404 -16.03 0.16 -4.45
N ILE A 405 -14.70 0.02 -4.42
CA ILE A 405 -13.75 1.14 -4.52
C ILE A 405 -13.19 1.10 -5.94
N VAL A 406 -13.61 2.04 -6.78
CA VAL A 406 -13.40 2.02 -8.23
C VAL A 406 -12.15 2.79 -8.62
N VAL A 407 -11.20 2.10 -9.25
CA VAL A 407 -9.87 2.61 -9.55
C VAL A 407 -9.66 2.78 -11.05
N GLY A 408 -9.50 4.04 -11.47
CA GLY A 408 -9.02 4.39 -12.81
C GLY A 408 -7.50 4.41 -12.89
N ALA A 409 -6.95 4.39 -14.10
CA ALA A 409 -5.51 4.39 -14.34
C ALA A 409 -4.96 5.80 -14.53
N ALA A 410 -3.84 6.06 -13.86
CA ALA A 410 -3.00 7.23 -14.06
C ALA A 410 -1.77 6.93 -14.92
N ASP A 411 -1.32 7.92 -15.69
CA ASP A 411 0.02 7.95 -16.28
C ASP A 411 1.08 8.36 -15.23
N HIS A 412 2.35 8.42 -15.65
CA HIS A 412 3.48 8.80 -14.79
C HIS A 412 3.48 10.29 -14.36
N LEU A 413 2.66 11.13 -14.99
CA LEU A 413 2.48 12.54 -14.64
C LEU A 413 1.28 12.76 -13.70
N GLY A 414 0.43 11.75 -13.51
CA GLY A 414 -0.81 11.86 -12.74
C GLY A 414 -2.01 12.38 -13.53
N ASN A 415 -1.99 12.33 -14.86
CA ASN A 415 -3.21 12.48 -15.66
C ASN A 415 -3.93 11.12 -15.73
N ARG A 416 -5.23 11.13 -16.05
CA ARG A 416 -5.94 9.90 -16.43
C ARG A 416 -5.31 9.32 -17.70
N ALA A 417 -4.82 8.08 -17.64
CA ALA A 417 -4.29 7.38 -18.80
C ALA A 417 -5.38 7.24 -19.88
N GLY A 418 -5.03 7.50 -21.14
CA GLY A 418 -6.02 7.71 -22.22
C GLY A 418 -6.98 6.55 -22.50
N TYR A 419 -6.63 5.31 -22.12
CA TYR A 419 -7.48 4.12 -22.21
C TYR A 419 -8.41 3.93 -20.99
N SER A 420 -8.13 4.56 -19.85
CA SER A 420 -8.89 4.34 -18.61
C SER A 420 -10.34 4.74 -18.81
N ASN A 421 -11.26 3.91 -18.37
CA ASN A 421 -12.64 4.35 -18.15
C ASN A 421 -12.69 5.50 -17.12
N PHE A 422 -13.78 6.25 -17.17
CA PHE A 422 -14.00 7.49 -16.43
C PHE A 422 -15.46 7.60 -15.97
N GLY A 423 -15.81 8.70 -15.31
CA GLY A 423 -17.20 9.01 -14.91
C GLY A 423 -17.33 9.20 -13.40
N PRO A 424 -18.53 9.59 -12.91
CA PRO A 424 -18.75 9.90 -11.50
C PRO A 424 -18.69 8.68 -10.57
N GLY A 425 -18.67 7.46 -11.13
CA GLY A 425 -18.46 6.22 -10.40
C GLY A 425 -16.99 5.83 -10.21
N VAL A 426 -16.01 6.61 -10.73
CA VAL A 426 -14.58 6.37 -10.45
C VAL A 426 -14.18 7.17 -9.21
N ASP A 427 -13.79 6.46 -8.15
CA ASP A 427 -13.44 7.07 -6.87
C ASP A 427 -12.09 7.77 -6.91
N VAL A 428 -11.08 7.05 -7.44
CA VAL A 428 -9.68 7.47 -7.44
C VAL A 428 -8.95 6.97 -8.69
N LEU A 429 -7.84 7.62 -9.00
CA LEU A 429 -6.84 7.20 -9.96
C LEU A 429 -5.58 6.72 -9.21
N ALA A 430 -4.99 5.63 -9.69
CA ALA A 430 -3.69 5.13 -9.23
C ALA A 430 -2.79 4.79 -10.43
N PRO A 431 -1.45 4.69 -10.26
CA PRO A 431 -0.54 4.41 -11.36
C PRO A 431 -0.90 3.11 -12.11
N GLY A 432 -1.41 3.26 -13.34
CA GLY A 432 -1.71 2.16 -14.25
C GLY A 432 -0.82 2.15 -15.50
N GLY A 433 -0.03 3.20 -15.71
CA GLY A 433 0.93 3.31 -16.80
C GLY A 433 0.31 3.56 -18.17
N THR A 434 1.16 3.60 -19.19
CA THR A 434 0.79 3.71 -20.61
C THR A 434 1.65 2.76 -21.44
N ALA A 435 1.37 2.65 -22.75
CA ALA A 435 2.23 1.89 -23.66
C ALA A 435 3.68 2.42 -23.73
N SER A 436 3.89 3.70 -23.38
CA SER A 436 5.22 4.35 -23.39
C SER A 436 5.89 4.34 -22.01
N VAL A 437 5.10 4.35 -20.92
CA VAL A 437 5.61 4.26 -19.54
C VAL A 437 4.74 3.27 -18.75
N PRO A 438 4.94 1.95 -18.95
CA PRO A 438 4.17 0.88 -18.29
C PRO A 438 4.67 0.53 -16.88
N ILE A 439 3.90 -0.29 -16.15
CA ILE A 439 4.23 -0.81 -14.81
C ILE A 439 4.99 -2.13 -14.93
N ILE A 440 6.17 -2.24 -14.32
CA ILE A 440 6.90 -3.51 -14.16
C ILE A 440 6.39 -4.29 -12.94
N SER A 441 6.22 -5.60 -13.08
CA SER A 441 5.86 -6.52 -12.00
C SER A 441 6.22 -7.98 -12.33
N THR A 442 6.02 -8.87 -11.36
CA THR A 442 6.27 -10.32 -11.40
C THR A 442 5.42 -11.03 -12.44
N MET A 443 6.03 -11.92 -13.23
CA MET A 443 5.49 -12.51 -14.46
C MET A 443 6.08 -13.91 -14.72
N ASN A 444 5.59 -14.59 -15.76
CA ASN A 444 6.25 -15.76 -16.32
C ASN A 444 6.53 -15.52 -17.82
N THR A 445 7.55 -16.20 -18.36
CA THR A 445 8.00 -16.07 -19.77
C THR A 445 7.20 -16.92 -20.75
N GLY A 446 6.42 -17.91 -20.28
CA GLY A 446 5.64 -18.79 -21.11
C GLY A 446 4.55 -18.06 -21.90
N SER A 447 4.34 -18.43 -23.16
CA SER A 447 3.31 -17.82 -24.02
C SER A 447 1.97 -18.57 -24.02
N THR A 448 1.97 -19.83 -23.57
CA THR A 448 0.78 -20.70 -23.46
C THR A 448 0.88 -21.57 -22.21
N THR A 449 1.88 -22.45 -22.12
CA THR A 449 2.22 -23.17 -20.88
C THR A 449 3.27 -22.40 -20.06
N TYR A 450 3.52 -22.83 -18.83
CA TYR A 450 4.63 -22.37 -17.99
C TYR A 450 5.98 -22.30 -18.74
N GLY A 451 6.70 -21.20 -18.52
CA GLY A 451 8.14 -21.05 -18.73
C GLY A 451 8.83 -20.64 -17.42
N SER A 452 9.96 -19.94 -17.51
CA SER A 452 10.69 -19.41 -16.35
C SER A 452 9.99 -18.20 -15.71
N PRO A 453 10.09 -18.02 -14.38
CA PRO A 453 9.78 -16.76 -13.69
C PRO A 453 10.56 -15.57 -14.27
N ASN A 454 9.95 -14.39 -14.35
CA ASN A 454 10.55 -13.18 -14.91
C ASN A 454 9.78 -11.92 -14.48
N TYR A 455 10.30 -10.73 -14.79
CA TYR A 455 9.60 -9.45 -14.63
C TYR A 455 9.23 -8.89 -16.00
N ALA A 456 8.02 -8.35 -16.14
CA ALA A 456 7.64 -7.68 -17.39
C ALA A 456 6.66 -6.53 -17.18
N TYR A 457 6.56 -5.72 -18.23
CA TYR A 457 5.79 -4.49 -18.27
C TYR A 457 4.33 -4.75 -18.71
N LYS A 458 3.37 -4.16 -18.01
CA LYS A 458 1.95 -4.05 -18.43
C LYS A 458 1.42 -2.65 -18.13
N TYR A 459 0.30 -2.29 -18.76
CA TYR A 459 -0.45 -1.09 -18.40
C TYR A 459 -1.95 -1.39 -18.39
N GLY A 460 -2.70 -0.71 -17.53
CA GLY A 460 -4.14 -0.88 -17.39
C GLY A 460 -4.69 -0.37 -16.07
N THR A 461 -6.02 -0.19 -15.98
CA THR A 461 -6.73 -0.06 -14.70
C THR A 461 -6.51 -1.29 -13.80
N SER A 462 -6.19 -2.43 -14.42
CA SER A 462 -5.81 -3.68 -13.78
C SER A 462 -4.50 -3.59 -12.98
N MET A 463 -3.58 -2.69 -13.32
CA MET A 463 -2.36 -2.41 -12.53
C MET A 463 -2.59 -1.30 -11.49
N ALA A 464 -3.56 -0.42 -11.72
CA ALA A 464 -3.95 0.62 -10.78
C ALA A 464 -4.74 0.06 -9.57
N ALA A 465 -5.64 -0.90 -9.78
CA ALA A 465 -6.41 -1.54 -8.70
C ALA A 465 -5.55 -2.20 -7.59
N PRO A 466 -4.53 -3.04 -7.87
CA PRO A 466 -3.72 -3.67 -6.84
C PRO A 466 -2.86 -2.67 -6.06
N PHE A 467 -2.49 -1.54 -6.67
CA PHE A 467 -1.83 -0.44 -5.97
C PHE A 467 -2.73 0.14 -4.86
N VAL A 468 -4.02 0.31 -5.14
CA VAL A 468 -4.99 0.73 -4.13
C VAL A 468 -5.27 -0.38 -3.13
N ALA A 469 -5.35 -1.65 -3.54
CA ALA A 469 -5.53 -2.77 -2.61
C ALA A 469 -4.35 -2.90 -1.62
N GLY A 470 -3.11 -2.71 -2.07
CA GLY A 470 -1.93 -2.59 -1.21
C GLY A 470 -2.03 -1.39 -0.26
N THR A 471 -2.45 -0.23 -0.75
CA THR A 471 -2.68 0.95 0.09
C THR A 471 -3.73 0.67 1.19
N VAL A 472 -4.82 -0.02 0.86
CA VAL A 472 -5.85 -0.45 1.80
C VAL A 472 -5.33 -1.46 2.83
N ALA A 473 -4.41 -2.35 2.46
CA ALA A 473 -3.73 -3.24 3.40
C ALA A 473 -2.86 -2.45 4.40
N MET A 474 -2.08 -1.47 3.94
CA MET A 474 -1.30 -0.60 4.84
C MET A 474 -2.21 0.22 5.78
N MET A 475 -3.33 0.76 5.27
CA MET A 475 -4.35 1.43 6.08
C MET A 475 -4.98 0.51 7.15
N ARG A 476 -5.16 -0.78 6.82
CA ARG A 476 -5.71 -1.81 7.71
C ARG A 476 -4.72 -2.29 8.78
N GLU A 477 -3.41 -2.28 8.51
CA GLU A 477 -2.40 -2.44 9.56
C GLU A 477 -2.45 -1.26 10.53
N ALA A 478 -2.39 -0.03 9.99
CA ALA A 478 -2.38 1.21 10.78
C ALA A 478 -3.66 1.43 11.60
N ASN A 479 -4.80 0.87 11.17
CA ASN A 479 -6.05 0.89 11.91
C ASN A 479 -6.98 -0.29 11.55
N PRO A 480 -6.91 -1.42 12.29
CA PRO A 480 -7.71 -2.61 12.00
C PRO A 480 -9.23 -2.41 12.03
N SER A 481 -9.74 -1.41 12.76
CA SER A 481 -11.18 -1.22 12.99
C SER A 481 -11.92 -0.34 11.97
N LEU A 482 -11.25 0.14 10.91
CA LEU A 482 -11.89 0.98 9.88
C LEU A 482 -13.15 0.32 9.27
N SER A 483 -14.17 1.08 8.91
CA SER A 483 -15.21 0.60 7.99
C SER A 483 -14.76 0.71 6.53
N VAL A 484 -15.40 -0.04 5.62
CA VAL A 484 -15.24 0.14 4.17
C VAL A 484 -15.46 1.62 3.78
N ASP A 485 -16.52 2.23 4.29
CA ASP A 485 -16.85 3.65 4.05
C ASP A 485 -15.81 4.62 4.61
N GLN A 486 -15.06 4.24 5.67
CA GLN A 486 -13.94 5.05 6.17
C GLN A 486 -12.72 4.92 5.26
N ILE A 487 -12.43 3.70 4.76
CA ILE A 487 -11.34 3.46 3.81
C ILE A 487 -11.58 4.23 2.50
N GLU A 488 -12.76 4.09 1.90
CA GLU A 488 -13.15 4.78 0.66
C GLU A 488 -13.07 6.31 0.83
N ARG A 489 -13.65 6.86 1.91
CA ARG A 489 -13.61 8.30 2.17
C ARG A 489 -12.20 8.81 2.42
N THR A 490 -11.36 8.10 3.19
CA THR A 490 -9.98 8.56 3.44
C THR A 490 -9.14 8.50 2.16
N LEU A 491 -9.27 7.45 1.35
CA LEU A 491 -8.61 7.41 0.02
C LEU A 491 -8.99 8.64 -0.80
N LYS A 492 -10.28 8.97 -0.88
CA LYS A 492 -10.78 10.12 -1.66
C LYS A 492 -10.38 11.48 -1.05
N SER A 493 -10.36 11.62 0.28
CA SER A 493 -10.03 12.88 0.96
C SER A 493 -8.53 13.16 1.12
N THR A 494 -7.66 12.15 0.96
CA THR A 494 -6.20 12.29 1.01
C THR A 494 -5.54 12.24 -0.37
N SER A 495 -6.30 11.93 -1.41
CA SER A 495 -5.86 12.00 -2.80
C SER A 495 -5.70 13.44 -3.28
N SER A 496 -4.79 13.67 -4.22
CA SER A 496 -4.57 15.00 -4.84
C SER A 496 -5.27 15.12 -6.20
N GLY A 497 -5.65 16.34 -6.60
CA GLY A 497 -6.29 16.61 -7.88
C GLY A 497 -7.74 17.09 -7.76
N GLN A 498 -8.58 16.79 -8.77
CA GLN A 498 -9.99 17.18 -8.82
C GLN A 498 -10.90 15.96 -8.61
N LEU A 499 -12.16 16.18 -8.23
CA LEU A 499 -13.16 15.10 -8.16
C LEU A 499 -13.29 14.40 -9.51
N GLY A 500 -13.16 13.07 -9.54
CA GLY A 500 -13.10 12.26 -10.76
C GLY A 500 -11.69 12.10 -11.37
N THR A 501 -10.67 12.76 -10.83
CA THR A 501 -9.24 12.57 -11.18
C THR A 501 -8.31 12.42 -9.96
N LEU A 502 -8.89 12.18 -8.78
CA LEU A 502 -8.22 12.06 -7.48
C LEU A 502 -7.08 11.02 -7.47
N GLN A 503 -5.82 11.46 -7.44
CA GLN A 503 -4.64 10.61 -7.40
C GLN A 503 -4.34 10.10 -5.99
N VAL A 504 -4.36 8.78 -5.78
CA VAL A 504 -4.09 8.17 -4.47
C VAL A 504 -2.69 8.51 -3.96
N ALA A 505 -2.60 8.99 -2.72
CA ALA A 505 -1.35 9.28 -2.02
C ALA A 505 -1.19 8.36 -0.78
N PRO A 506 -0.55 7.18 -0.91
CA PRO A 506 -0.56 6.15 0.15
C PRO A 506 -0.03 6.63 1.50
N HIS A 507 1.06 7.40 1.53
CA HIS A 507 1.61 7.97 2.76
C HIS A 507 0.59 8.83 3.54
N GLN A 508 -0.25 9.58 2.83
CA GLN A 508 -1.31 10.40 3.43
C GLN A 508 -2.52 9.55 3.82
N ALA A 509 -2.94 8.61 2.96
CA ALA A 509 -4.07 7.72 3.25
C ALA A 509 -3.83 6.84 4.48
N VAL A 510 -2.62 6.28 4.63
CA VAL A 510 -2.22 5.49 5.80
C VAL A 510 -2.06 6.38 7.03
N GLY A 511 -1.41 7.55 6.90
CA GLY A 511 -1.23 8.49 8.01
C GLY A 511 -2.54 9.05 8.57
N ALA A 512 -3.53 9.30 7.71
CA ALA A 512 -4.84 9.82 8.11
C ALA A 512 -5.76 8.79 8.77
N VAL A 513 -5.42 7.49 8.72
CA VAL A 513 -6.12 6.44 9.50
C VAL A 513 -5.32 5.91 10.69
N ALA A 514 -3.99 6.03 10.65
CA ALA A 514 -3.10 5.61 11.72
C ALA A 514 -3.61 6.15 13.06
N ARG A 515 -3.94 5.23 13.97
CA ARG A 515 -4.48 5.61 15.27
C ARG A 515 -3.42 6.41 16.02
N SER A 516 -3.81 7.51 16.68
CA SER A 516 -3.13 7.85 17.95
C SER A 516 -3.08 6.58 18.79
N GLY A 517 -1.96 6.26 19.41
CA GLY A 517 -1.78 4.99 20.12
C GLY A 517 -2.90 4.71 21.14
N PRO A 518 -3.00 3.49 21.68
CA PRO A 518 -3.95 3.19 22.75
C PRO A 518 -3.64 3.98 24.04
N PHE A 519 -2.55 4.76 24.03
CA PHE A 519 -2.18 5.77 25.00
C PHE A 519 -2.07 7.15 24.31
N ARG A 520 -2.52 8.20 25.01
CA ARG A 520 -2.71 9.56 24.47
C ARG A 520 -1.41 10.32 24.18
N ASP A 521 -0.32 9.84 24.75
CA ASP A 521 1.06 10.34 24.67
C ASP A 521 1.95 9.48 23.77
N VAL A 522 1.39 8.47 23.10
CA VAL A 522 2.11 7.61 22.16
C VAL A 522 1.58 7.88 20.75
N SER A 523 2.29 8.76 20.04
CA SER A 523 2.14 8.97 18.59
C SER A 523 2.62 7.72 17.83
N PRO A 524 2.09 7.43 16.62
CA PRO A 524 2.71 6.49 15.68
C PRO A 524 4.17 6.79 15.34
N SER A 525 4.67 8.01 15.63
CA SER A 525 6.05 8.42 15.44
C SER A 525 6.97 8.23 16.66
N ASN A 526 6.46 7.79 17.81
CA ASN A 526 7.32 7.43 18.94
C ASN A 526 8.11 6.15 18.64
N GLN A 527 9.36 6.09 19.11
CA GLN A 527 10.13 4.86 19.15
C GLN A 527 9.31 3.76 19.85
N PHE A 528 9.31 2.54 19.30
CA PHE A 528 8.53 1.40 19.78
C PHE A 528 6.99 1.57 19.83
N ALA A 529 6.39 2.58 19.19
CA ALA A 529 4.94 2.81 19.23
C ALA A 529 4.09 1.59 18.80
N ARG A 530 4.59 0.75 17.89
CA ARG A 530 3.92 -0.49 17.44
C ARG A 530 3.94 -1.56 18.53
N GLU A 531 5.05 -1.68 19.24
CA GLU A 531 5.32 -2.66 20.29
C GLU A 531 4.59 -2.27 21.59
N ILE A 532 4.59 -0.98 21.92
CA ILE A 532 3.78 -0.35 22.98
C ILE A 532 2.28 -0.59 22.72
N THR A 533 1.83 -0.43 21.47
CA THR A 533 0.46 -0.77 21.08
C THR A 533 0.18 -2.26 21.24
N TRP A 534 1.11 -3.12 20.82
CA TRP A 534 0.98 -4.59 20.90
C TRP A 534 0.87 -5.09 22.35
N VAL A 535 1.69 -4.62 23.30
CA VAL A 535 1.58 -5.04 24.72
C VAL A 535 0.24 -4.60 25.33
N LYS A 536 -0.35 -3.51 24.85
CA LYS A 536 -1.63 -2.98 25.33
C LYS A 536 -2.85 -3.67 24.73
N ASP A 537 -2.81 -4.02 23.45
CA ASP A 537 -3.84 -4.83 22.77
C ASP A 537 -3.83 -6.28 23.28
N ARG A 538 -2.67 -6.80 23.68
CA ARG A 538 -2.55 -8.09 24.39
C ARG A 538 -2.95 -8.02 25.88
N GLY A 539 -3.12 -6.83 26.44
CA GLY A 539 -3.45 -6.62 27.85
C GLY A 539 -2.33 -6.90 28.85
N TYR A 540 -1.09 -7.09 28.39
CA TYR A 540 0.08 -7.33 29.25
C TYR A 540 0.46 -6.07 30.06
N LEU A 541 0.44 -4.91 29.41
CA LEU A 541 0.76 -3.60 29.99
C LEU A 541 -0.40 -2.63 29.68
N ASN A 542 -1.05 -2.09 30.71
CA ASN A 542 -2.31 -1.35 30.56
C ASN A 542 -2.19 0.18 30.65
N GLY A 543 -0.98 0.71 30.87
CA GLY A 543 -0.70 2.13 31.07
C GLY A 543 -1.32 2.69 32.35
N TRP A 544 -1.40 4.02 32.40
CA TRP A 544 -1.86 4.79 33.54
C TRP A 544 -3.37 5.11 33.45
N PRO A 545 -4.07 5.38 34.58
CA PRO A 545 -5.52 5.63 34.60
C PRO A 545 -5.99 6.88 33.83
N ASP A 546 -5.08 7.78 33.48
CA ASP A 546 -5.31 8.97 32.65
C ASP A 546 -5.29 8.67 31.13
N GLY A 547 -4.94 7.43 30.75
CA GLY A 547 -4.76 6.98 29.38
C GLY A 547 -3.37 7.26 28.81
N THR A 548 -2.33 7.43 29.63
CA THR A 548 -0.94 7.58 29.19
C THR A 548 -0.11 6.30 29.31
N PHE A 549 0.97 6.19 28.55
CA PHE A 549 2.00 5.15 28.67
C PHE A 549 3.19 5.64 29.50
N ARG A 550 3.63 6.87 29.19
CA ARG A 550 4.79 7.61 29.70
C ARG A 550 6.10 6.92 29.30
N PRO A 551 6.45 6.91 28.00
CA PRO A 551 7.52 6.06 27.46
C PRO A 551 8.91 6.29 28.06
N VAL A 552 9.18 7.50 28.57
CA VAL A 552 10.45 7.87 29.22
C VAL A 552 10.41 7.80 30.75
N GLN A 553 9.27 7.46 31.37
CA GLN A 553 9.22 7.31 32.84
C GLN A 553 9.68 5.90 33.25
N PRO A 554 10.54 5.78 34.29
CA PRO A 554 10.92 4.49 34.86
C PRO A 554 9.70 3.64 35.27
N ILE A 555 9.76 2.34 35.00
CA ILE A 555 8.74 1.37 35.41
C ILE A 555 9.13 0.67 36.71
N ASP A 556 8.25 0.73 37.71
CA ASP A 556 8.46 0.09 39.00
C ASP A 556 8.57 -1.44 38.90
N ARG A 557 9.34 -2.02 39.83
CA ARG A 557 9.65 -3.46 39.83
C ARG A 557 8.41 -4.35 40.09
N ASP A 558 7.40 -3.84 40.79
CA ASP A 558 6.12 -4.52 40.99
C ASP A 558 5.21 -4.44 39.74
N ALA A 559 5.21 -3.31 39.03
CA ALA A 559 4.58 -3.17 37.72
C ALA A 559 5.18 -4.15 36.71
N MET A 560 6.52 -4.31 36.70
CA MET A 560 7.20 -5.28 35.85
C MET A 560 6.85 -6.74 36.22
N ALA A 561 6.77 -7.07 37.51
CA ALA A 561 6.28 -8.38 37.96
C ALA A 561 4.85 -8.66 37.46
N ALA A 562 4.00 -7.63 37.44
CA ALA A 562 2.65 -7.71 36.91
C ALA A 562 2.56 -7.88 35.39
N VAL A 563 3.52 -7.34 34.62
CA VAL A 563 3.67 -7.65 33.19
C VAL A 563 4.09 -9.11 33.00
N ALA A 564 5.10 -9.59 33.74
CA ALA A 564 5.58 -10.98 33.67
C ALA A 564 4.48 -12.00 34.01
N TYR A 565 3.70 -11.76 35.07
CA TYR A 565 2.55 -12.57 35.46
C TYR A 565 1.48 -12.66 34.33
N ARG A 566 1.22 -11.57 33.62
CA ARG A 566 0.26 -11.56 32.49
C ARG A 566 0.82 -12.25 31.25
N LEU A 567 2.11 -12.10 30.96
CA LEU A 567 2.82 -12.85 29.92
C LEU A 567 2.78 -14.37 30.17
N ALA A 568 2.88 -14.80 31.44
CA ALA A 568 2.73 -16.19 31.87
C ALA A 568 1.28 -16.73 31.81
N GLY A 569 0.34 -15.99 31.21
CA GLY A 569 -1.06 -16.41 31.06
C GLY A 569 -1.95 -16.13 32.28
N SER A 570 -1.51 -15.30 33.22
CA SER A 570 -2.23 -14.96 34.47
C SER A 570 -2.65 -16.17 35.31
N PRO A 571 -1.71 -17.05 35.72
CA PRO A 571 -2.01 -18.34 36.35
C PRO A 571 -2.84 -18.22 37.65
N ALA A 572 -3.68 -19.21 37.89
CA ALA A 572 -4.53 -19.26 39.09
C ALA A 572 -3.70 -19.56 40.34
N TYR A 573 -3.59 -18.59 41.24
CA TYR A 573 -2.88 -18.69 42.51
C TYR A 573 -3.59 -17.89 43.62
N THR A 574 -3.34 -18.28 44.87
CA THR A 574 -3.86 -17.63 46.07
C THR A 574 -2.69 -16.98 46.83
N PRO A 575 -2.49 -15.65 46.73
CA PRO A 575 -1.34 -14.99 47.35
C PRO A 575 -1.39 -15.07 48.89
N PRO A 576 -0.23 -15.10 49.56
CA PRO A 576 -0.14 -15.37 50.99
C PRO A 576 -0.78 -14.26 51.82
N ALA A 577 -1.30 -14.63 53.00
CA ALA A 577 -1.97 -13.70 53.92
C ALA A 577 -1.04 -12.64 54.53
N THR A 578 0.27 -12.89 54.51
CA THR A 578 1.38 -11.99 54.85
C THR A 578 2.44 -12.08 53.76
N SER A 579 3.07 -10.96 53.40
CA SER A 579 4.12 -10.94 52.38
C SER A 579 5.39 -11.66 52.86
N ARG A 580 6.17 -12.17 51.90
CA ARG A 580 7.57 -12.60 52.11
C ARG A 580 8.57 -11.45 52.01
N PHE A 581 8.16 -10.33 51.40
CA PHE A 581 8.94 -9.11 51.24
C PHE A 581 8.51 -8.10 52.33
N PRO A 582 9.40 -7.63 53.23
CA PRO A 582 9.03 -6.81 54.40
C PRO A 582 8.38 -5.46 54.08
N ASP A 583 8.68 -4.95 52.89
CA ASP A 583 8.27 -3.67 52.29
C ASP A 583 6.87 -3.74 51.64
N ILE A 584 6.46 -4.92 51.15
CA ILE A 584 5.25 -5.09 50.33
C ILE A 584 4.03 -5.44 51.21
N ARG A 585 2.97 -4.61 51.11
CA ARG A 585 1.79 -4.72 51.98
C ARG A 585 0.61 -5.42 51.31
N ARG A 586 -0.10 -6.28 52.04
CA ARG A 586 -1.32 -6.93 51.54
C ARG A 586 -2.40 -5.88 51.25
N GLY A 587 -2.77 -5.74 49.98
CA GLY A 587 -3.68 -4.69 49.48
C GLY A 587 -2.97 -3.56 48.72
N GLN A 588 -1.64 -3.57 48.64
CA GLN A 588 -0.88 -2.79 47.66
C GLN A 588 -1.23 -3.21 46.23
N GLN A 589 -1.03 -2.30 45.28
CA GLN A 589 -1.08 -2.58 43.85
C GLN A 589 -0.16 -3.77 43.51
N PHE A 590 -0.57 -4.60 42.55
CA PHE A 590 0.16 -5.80 42.09
C PHE A 590 0.51 -6.87 43.16
N TYR A 591 0.01 -6.79 44.40
CA TYR A 591 0.30 -7.76 45.47
C TYR A 591 0.02 -9.22 45.09
N ARG A 592 -0.93 -9.48 44.19
CA ARG A 592 -1.20 -10.83 43.68
C ARG A 592 -0.16 -11.25 42.65
N GLU A 593 0.28 -10.35 41.78
CA GLU A 593 1.20 -10.65 40.70
C GLU A 593 2.68 -10.76 41.14
N ILE A 594 3.01 -10.29 42.34
CA ILE A 594 4.34 -10.40 42.97
C ILE A 594 4.57 -11.75 43.68
N HIS A 595 3.51 -12.51 44.02
CA HIS A 595 3.56 -13.71 44.88
C HIS A 595 3.02 -14.96 44.19
#